data_AF-A0A4Y2JPE9-F1
#
_entry.id   AF-A0A4Y2JPE9-F1
#
_cell.length_a   1.000
_cell.length_b   1.000
_cell.length_c   1.000
_cell.angle_alpha   90.00
_cell.angle_beta   90.00
_cell.angle_gamma   90.00
#
_symmetry.space_group_name_H-M   'P 1'
#
loop_
_entity.id
_entity.type
_entity.pdbx_description
1 polymer ?
#
loop_
_entity_poly.entity_id
_entity_poly.type
_entity_poly.pdbx_seq_one_letter_code
_entity_poly.pdbx_strand_id
1 'polypeptide(L)'
;MAENADLLALLAEMKKSMEKGKEEMRKGQEEMEGKMEKGQEEMKDKMEKGQEEMRKGQEEMKNEIHTHVESKVGEIKDHVKSCIEKIEEDVQSVKREIGEVKGEVERKIEEVEVQGKIEEVEDKVQGKIEEVKERVQVKIGDLEKRLSELEDRPINFSANPDLTYSRPTVKSLTFDGQTSWTVFKTQFDVVSSANGWNNRVKASQLVASLRGSAAEVLQGIPSDKLTDLMAIENALEA
;
A
#
# COMPACT_ATOMS: atom_id res chain seq x y z
N MET A 1 78.33 87.54 -99.00
CA MET A 1 77.64 86.21 -99.08
C MET A 1 78.05 85.25 -97.96
N ALA A 2 79.30 85.30 -97.45
CA ALA A 2 79.76 84.41 -96.37
C ALA A 2 79.06 84.63 -95.01
N GLU A 3 78.85 85.88 -94.59
CA GLU A 3 78.24 86.20 -93.28
C GLU A 3 76.79 85.69 -93.10
N ASN A 4 76.04 85.45 -94.18
CA ASN A 4 74.68 84.92 -94.12
C ASN A 4 74.65 83.38 -93.98
N ALA A 5 75.73 82.69 -94.40
CA ALA A 5 75.85 81.23 -94.27
C ALA A 5 76.19 80.81 -92.82
N ASP A 6 77.04 81.57 -92.14
CA ASP A 6 77.41 81.32 -90.73
C ASP A 6 76.21 81.53 -89.79
N LEU A 7 75.35 82.52 -90.06
CA LEU A 7 74.12 82.77 -89.30
C LEU A 7 73.11 81.61 -89.43
N LEU A 8 72.98 81.02 -90.62
CA LEU A 8 72.10 79.88 -90.89
C LEU A 8 72.61 78.59 -90.22
N ALA A 9 73.93 78.37 -90.19
CA ALA A 9 74.55 77.23 -89.49
C ALA A 9 74.31 77.30 -87.97
N LEU A 10 74.47 78.50 -87.38
CA LEU A 10 74.21 78.73 -85.96
C LEU A 10 72.73 78.50 -85.60
N LEU A 11 71.80 78.92 -86.46
CA LEU A 11 70.36 78.66 -86.32
C LEU A 11 70.03 77.16 -86.37
N ALA A 12 70.71 76.40 -87.24
CA ALA A 12 70.53 74.94 -87.35
C ALA A 12 71.05 74.22 -86.09
N GLU A 13 72.21 74.62 -85.56
CA GLU A 13 72.73 74.08 -84.29
C GLU A 13 71.82 74.43 -83.10
N MET A 14 71.34 75.67 -83.01
CA MET A 14 70.37 76.07 -81.98
C MET A 14 69.10 75.22 -82.05
N LYS A 15 68.53 75.00 -83.25
CA LYS A 15 67.35 74.16 -83.44
C LYS A 15 67.59 72.72 -83.01
N LYS A 16 68.73 72.14 -83.39
CA LYS A 16 69.12 70.76 -83.01
C LYS A 16 69.31 70.62 -81.49
N SER A 17 69.95 71.60 -80.84
CA SER A 17 70.11 71.61 -79.39
C SER A 17 68.77 71.74 -78.66
N MET A 18 67.85 72.55 -79.22
CA MET A 18 66.50 72.74 -78.68
C MET A 18 65.65 71.48 -78.84
N GLU A 19 65.72 70.80 -79.98
CA GLU A 19 65.07 69.49 -80.20
C GLU A 19 65.64 68.42 -79.26
N LYS A 20 66.97 68.36 -79.09
CA LYS A 20 67.62 67.44 -78.14
C LYS A 20 67.18 67.71 -76.70
N GLY A 21 67.15 68.98 -76.29
CA GLY A 21 66.68 69.38 -74.95
C GLY A 21 65.21 69.05 -74.71
N LYS A 22 64.35 69.22 -75.72
CA LYS A 22 62.93 68.81 -75.66
C LYS A 22 62.77 67.29 -75.55
N GLU A 23 63.56 66.53 -76.29
CA GLU A 23 63.52 65.06 -76.23
C GLU A 23 64.03 64.52 -74.89
N GLU A 24 65.10 65.08 -74.34
CA GLU A 24 65.58 64.73 -73.00
C GLU A 24 64.55 65.10 -71.92
N MET A 25 63.89 66.25 -72.06
CA MET A 25 62.78 66.65 -71.18
C MET A 25 61.60 65.67 -71.27
N ARG A 26 61.23 65.23 -72.48
CA ARG A 26 60.17 64.25 -72.70
C ARG A 26 60.51 62.91 -72.04
N LYS A 27 61.72 62.39 -72.26
CA LYS A 27 62.18 61.15 -71.61
C LYS A 27 62.22 61.27 -70.09
N GLY A 28 62.66 62.41 -69.57
CA GLY A 28 62.65 62.68 -68.13
C GLY A 28 61.23 62.70 -67.55
N GLN A 29 60.26 63.25 -68.28
CA GLN A 29 58.84 63.20 -67.91
C GLN A 29 58.28 61.78 -67.94
N GLU A 30 58.52 61.03 -69.03
CA GLU A 30 58.08 59.62 -69.16
C GLU A 30 58.67 58.73 -68.05
N GLU A 31 59.95 58.89 -67.71
CA GLU A 31 60.56 58.15 -66.60
C GLU A 31 59.98 58.54 -65.24
N MET A 32 59.67 59.82 -65.04
CA MET A 32 59.06 60.30 -63.80
C MET A 32 57.63 59.76 -63.65
N GLU A 33 56.85 59.77 -64.74
CA GLU A 33 55.50 59.22 -64.79
C GLU A 33 55.50 57.71 -64.53
N GLY A 34 56.38 56.95 -65.19
CA GLY A 34 56.50 55.51 -64.95
C GLY A 34 56.92 55.14 -63.53
N LYS A 35 57.82 55.93 -62.90
CA LYS A 35 58.15 55.74 -61.48
C LYS A 35 56.97 56.07 -60.57
N MET A 36 56.18 57.08 -60.90
CA MET A 36 54.98 57.46 -60.15
C MET A 36 53.91 56.38 -60.22
N GLU A 37 53.61 55.86 -61.42
CA GLU A 37 52.66 54.77 -61.63
C GLU A 37 53.07 53.52 -60.85
N LYS A 38 54.33 53.10 -60.96
CA LYS A 38 54.84 51.94 -60.22
C LYS A 38 54.75 52.14 -58.71
N GLY A 39 55.05 53.35 -58.22
CA GLY A 39 54.90 53.68 -56.80
C GLY A 39 53.44 53.62 -56.32
N GLN A 40 52.49 54.08 -57.13
CA GLN A 40 51.06 54.00 -56.84
C GLN A 40 50.56 52.55 -56.85
N GLU A 41 51.00 51.73 -57.82
CA GLU A 41 50.63 50.33 -57.92
C GLU A 41 51.17 49.51 -56.73
N GLU A 42 52.44 49.70 -56.36
CA GLU A 42 53.02 49.07 -55.16
C GLU A 42 52.29 49.48 -53.87
N MET A 43 51.85 50.74 -53.78
CA MET A 43 51.08 51.23 -52.63
C MET A 43 49.69 50.59 -52.57
N LYS A 44 49.03 50.45 -53.73
CA LYS A 44 47.73 49.79 -53.85
C LYS A 44 47.81 48.31 -53.49
N ASP A 45 48.79 47.58 -54.02
CA ASP A 45 49.00 46.15 -53.71
C ASP A 45 49.28 45.94 -52.20
N LYS A 46 50.11 46.78 -51.58
CA LYS A 46 50.34 46.73 -50.13
C LYS A 46 49.06 47.02 -49.34
N MET A 47 48.24 47.97 -49.77
CA MET A 47 46.97 48.29 -49.12
C MET A 47 45.98 47.13 -49.24
N GLU A 48 45.86 46.53 -50.43
CA GLU A 48 44.99 45.36 -50.66
C GLU A 48 45.44 44.16 -49.83
N LYS A 49 46.75 43.86 -49.79
CA LYS A 49 47.30 42.80 -48.93
C LYS A 49 47.03 43.04 -47.45
N GLY A 50 47.25 44.27 -46.97
CA GLY A 50 46.97 44.62 -45.57
C GLY A 50 45.48 44.50 -45.21
N GLN A 51 44.58 44.86 -46.14
CA GLN A 51 43.14 44.65 -45.95
C GLN A 51 42.76 43.17 -45.93
N GLU A 52 43.34 42.35 -46.80
CA GLU A 52 43.05 40.91 -46.85
C GLU A 52 43.57 40.18 -45.61
N GLU A 53 44.77 40.51 -45.12
CA GLU A 53 45.28 39.98 -43.85
C GLU A 53 44.38 40.37 -42.66
N MET A 54 43.90 41.61 -42.63
CA MET A 54 42.97 42.07 -41.60
C MET A 54 41.63 41.32 -41.68
N ARG A 55 41.12 41.07 -42.89
CA ARG A 55 39.90 40.29 -43.11
C ARG A 55 40.05 38.85 -42.63
N LYS A 56 41.17 38.20 -42.97
CA LYS A 56 41.48 36.83 -42.50
C LYS A 56 41.62 36.77 -40.98
N GLY A 57 42.34 37.70 -40.36
CA GLY A 57 42.48 37.75 -38.90
C GLY A 57 41.13 37.93 -38.18
N GLN A 58 40.23 38.75 -38.74
CA GLN A 58 38.86 38.88 -38.22
C GLN A 58 38.03 37.60 -38.39
N GLU A 59 38.18 36.90 -39.53
CA GLU A 59 37.47 35.66 -39.81
C GLU A 59 37.94 34.51 -38.91
N GLU A 60 39.25 34.39 -38.68
CA GLU A 60 39.85 33.44 -37.74
C GLU A 60 39.35 33.69 -36.31
N MET A 61 39.42 34.94 -35.84
CA MET A 61 38.93 35.31 -34.50
C MET A 61 37.44 35.00 -34.34
N LYS A 62 36.63 35.30 -35.36
CA LYS A 62 35.20 35.00 -35.36
C LYS A 62 34.95 33.50 -35.26
N ASN A 63 35.68 32.69 -36.03
CA ASN A 63 35.52 31.23 -36.03
C ASN A 63 35.96 30.61 -34.70
N GLU A 64 37.06 31.08 -34.11
CA GLU A 64 37.51 30.63 -32.79
C GLU A 64 36.49 30.97 -31.69
N ILE A 65 35.95 32.20 -31.67
CA ILE A 65 34.88 32.59 -30.76
C ILE A 65 33.63 31.74 -30.99
N HIS A 66 33.24 31.53 -32.25
CA HIS A 66 32.06 30.76 -32.59
C HIS A 66 32.16 29.31 -32.10
N THR A 67 33.27 28.63 -32.39
CA THR A 67 33.52 27.26 -31.94
C THR A 67 33.62 27.15 -30.42
N HIS A 68 34.23 28.11 -29.74
CA HIS A 68 34.28 28.12 -28.28
C HIS A 68 32.87 28.26 -27.66
N VAL A 69 32.06 29.18 -28.19
CA VAL A 69 30.69 29.38 -27.74
C VAL A 69 29.83 28.15 -28.01
N GLU A 70 29.92 27.55 -29.20
CA GLU A 70 29.19 26.33 -29.53
C GLU A 70 29.56 25.17 -28.60
N SER A 71 30.86 24.99 -28.31
CA SER A 71 31.33 23.97 -27.37
C SER A 71 30.78 24.22 -25.96
N LYS A 72 30.85 25.45 -25.45
CA LYS A 72 30.31 25.80 -24.12
C LYS A 72 28.80 25.63 -24.03
N VAL A 73 28.07 25.99 -25.09
CA VAL A 73 26.62 25.77 -25.16
C VAL A 73 26.30 24.27 -25.18
N GLY A 74 27.09 23.46 -25.87
CA GLY A 74 26.98 22.00 -25.85
C GLY A 74 27.17 21.43 -24.44
N GLU A 75 28.26 21.81 -23.75
CA GLU A 75 28.51 21.41 -22.37
C GLU A 75 27.35 21.79 -21.44
N ILE A 76 26.86 23.03 -21.52
CA ILE A 76 25.73 23.50 -20.71
C ILE A 76 24.47 22.68 -20.99
N LYS A 77 24.19 22.38 -22.26
CA LYS A 77 23.02 21.57 -22.66
C LYS A 77 23.08 20.17 -22.05
N ASP A 78 24.25 19.54 -22.05
CA ASP A 78 24.42 18.21 -21.47
C ASP A 78 24.28 18.23 -19.93
N HIS A 79 24.83 19.25 -19.27
CA HIS A 79 24.65 19.43 -17.83
C HIS A 79 23.18 19.66 -17.46
N VAL A 80 22.47 20.50 -18.22
CA VAL A 80 21.04 20.77 -18.01
C VAL A 80 20.22 19.49 -18.20
N LYS A 81 20.50 18.69 -19.24
CA LYS A 81 19.83 17.41 -19.44
C LYS A 81 20.04 16.46 -18.25
N SER A 82 21.28 16.30 -17.79
CA SER A 82 21.59 15.44 -16.64
C SER A 82 20.91 15.92 -15.35
N CYS A 83 20.84 17.24 -15.12
CA CYS A 83 20.09 17.80 -13.99
C CYS A 83 18.59 17.50 -14.08
N ILE A 84 18.00 17.60 -15.27
CA ILE A 84 16.58 17.27 -15.48
C ILE A 84 16.31 15.80 -15.16
N GLU A 85 17.14 14.88 -15.67
CA GLU A 85 16.99 13.44 -15.41
C GLU A 85 17.03 13.12 -13.90
N LYS A 86 17.99 13.70 -13.16
CA LYS A 86 18.07 13.53 -11.69
C LYS A 86 16.83 14.06 -10.97
N ILE A 87 16.34 15.23 -11.37
CA ILE A 87 15.12 15.82 -10.79
C ILE A 87 13.92 14.91 -11.06
N GLU A 88 13.81 14.35 -12.27
CA GLU A 88 12.74 13.41 -12.60
C GLU A 88 12.79 12.15 -11.73
N GLU A 89 13.99 11.59 -11.50
CA GLU A 89 14.20 10.45 -10.59
C GLU A 89 13.77 10.78 -9.16
N ASP A 90 14.22 11.92 -8.62
CA ASP A 90 13.87 12.37 -7.26
C ASP A 90 12.35 12.56 -7.12
N VAL A 91 11.70 13.19 -8.10
CA VAL A 91 10.25 13.40 -8.11
C VAL A 91 9.49 12.08 -8.13
N GLN A 92 9.95 11.08 -8.89
CA GLN A 92 9.33 9.75 -8.88
C GLN A 92 9.52 9.04 -7.53
N SER A 93 10.68 9.18 -6.90
CA SER A 93 10.90 8.61 -5.56
C SER A 93 9.95 9.22 -4.53
N VAL A 94 9.85 10.56 -4.48
CA VAL A 94 8.94 11.27 -3.58
C VAL A 94 7.48 10.86 -3.83
N LYS A 95 7.07 10.72 -5.10
CA LYS A 95 5.72 10.30 -5.45
C LYS A 95 5.37 8.92 -4.88
N ARG A 96 6.34 7.99 -4.89
CA ARG A 96 6.17 6.64 -4.31
C ARG A 96 6.07 6.70 -2.79
N GLU A 97 6.94 7.44 -2.12
CA GLU A 97 6.91 7.63 -0.65
C GLU A 97 5.58 8.24 -0.19
N ILE A 98 5.06 9.24 -0.91
CA ILE A 98 3.74 9.83 -0.64
C ILE A 98 2.64 8.76 -0.78
N GLY A 99 2.73 7.87 -1.77
CA GLY A 99 1.79 6.77 -1.94
C GLY A 99 1.79 5.79 -0.76
N GLU A 100 2.97 5.43 -0.25
CA GLU A 100 3.13 4.56 0.93
C GLU A 100 2.55 5.22 2.19
N VAL A 101 2.89 6.49 2.44
CA VAL A 101 2.37 7.26 3.59
C VAL A 101 0.85 7.38 3.50
N LYS A 102 0.30 7.66 2.31
CA LYS A 102 -1.15 7.72 2.11
C LYS A 102 -1.82 6.40 2.50
N GLY A 103 -1.27 5.26 2.07
CA GLY A 103 -1.80 3.94 2.42
C GLY A 103 -1.65 3.59 3.90
N GLU A 104 -0.60 4.07 4.58
CA GLU A 104 -0.47 3.91 6.04
C GLU A 104 -1.50 4.75 6.80
N VAL A 105 -1.72 6.00 6.38
CA VAL A 105 -2.72 6.89 6.97
C VAL A 105 -4.12 6.31 6.83
N GLU A 106 -4.48 5.79 5.65
CA GLU A 106 -5.78 5.14 5.43
C GLU A 106 -6.00 3.95 6.38
N ARG A 107 -4.99 3.08 6.55
CA ARG A 107 -5.05 1.96 7.50
C ARG A 107 -5.20 2.40 8.95
N LYS A 108 -4.46 3.43 9.39
CA LYS A 108 -4.57 3.96 10.76
C LYS A 108 -5.94 4.58 11.03
N ILE A 109 -6.55 5.22 10.04
CA ILE A 109 -7.91 5.76 10.16
C ILE A 109 -8.92 4.63 10.39
N GLU A 110 -8.83 3.55 9.59
CA GLU A 110 -9.70 2.38 9.75
C GLU A 110 -9.53 1.73 11.14
N GLU A 111 -8.28 1.58 11.60
CA GLU A 111 -7.97 1.05 12.93
C GLU A 111 -8.60 1.88 14.06
N VAL A 112 -8.47 3.21 13.99
CA VAL A 112 -9.07 4.13 14.97
C VAL A 112 -10.60 4.07 14.96
N GLU A 113 -11.22 3.95 13.79
CA GLU A 113 -12.69 3.82 13.68
C GLU A 113 -13.20 2.52 14.31
N VAL A 114 -12.50 1.40 14.08
CA VAL A 114 -12.82 0.11 14.70
C VAL A 114 -12.66 0.19 16.22
N GLN A 115 -11.58 0.80 16.70
CA GLN A 115 -11.35 0.97 18.13
C GLN A 115 -12.48 1.77 18.80
N GLY A 116 -12.93 2.88 18.18
CA GLY A 116 -14.06 3.66 18.70
C GLY A 116 -15.39 2.89 18.75
N LYS A 117 -15.66 2.03 17.75
CA LYS A 117 -16.85 1.14 17.76
C LYS A 117 -16.78 0.08 18.87
N ILE A 118 -15.58 -0.43 19.16
CA ILE A 118 -15.39 -1.39 20.25
C ILE A 118 -15.66 -0.73 21.60
N GLU A 119 -15.12 0.47 21.84
CA GLU A 119 -15.36 1.26 23.06
C GLU A 119 -16.86 1.52 23.27
N GLU A 120 -17.60 1.93 22.23
CA GLU A 120 -19.06 2.12 22.31
C GLU A 120 -19.80 0.82 22.70
N VAL A 121 -19.37 -0.32 22.17
CA VAL A 121 -19.96 -1.63 22.51
C VAL A 121 -19.65 -2.02 23.94
N GLU A 122 -18.42 -1.79 24.41
CA GLU A 122 -18.00 -2.06 25.79
C GLU A 122 -18.87 -1.27 26.78
N ASP A 123 -19.03 0.04 26.56
CA ASP A 123 -19.90 0.90 27.39
C ASP A 123 -21.34 0.40 27.42
N LYS A 124 -21.89 0.03 26.26
CA LYS A 124 -23.27 -0.48 26.15
C LYS A 124 -23.46 -1.82 26.85
N VAL A 125 -22.47 -2.71 26.77
CA VAL A 125 -22.50 -4.01 27.45
C VAL A 125 -22.40 -3.82 28.96
N GLN A 126 -21.50 -2.94 29.42
CA GLN A 126 -21.34 -2.62 30.84
C GLN A 126 -22.63 -2.04 31.43
N GLY A 127 -23.29 -1.11 30.73
CA GLY A 127 -24.58 -0.56 31.15
C GLY A 127 -25.68 -1.63 31.27
N LYS A 128 -25.79 -2.54 30.29
CA LYS A 128 -26.74 -3.66 30.35
C LYS A 128 -26.45 -4.64 31.48
N ILE A 129 -25.18 -4.90 31.79
CA ILE A 129 -24.79 -5.78 32.90
C ILE A 129 -25.23 -5.16 34.24
N GLU A 130 -25.02 -3.87 34.45
CA GLU A 130 -25.46 -3.21 35.69
C GLU A 130 -26.99 -3.20 35.81
N GLU A 131 -27.72 -2.93 34.71
CA GLU A 131 -29.19 -3.02 34.70
C GLU A 131 -29.69 -4.44 35.07
N VAL A 132 -29.07 -5.48 34.50
CA VAL A 132 -29.41 -6.87 34.82
C VAL A 132 -29.11 -7.19 36.28
N LYS A 133 -27.97 -6.72 36.80
CA LYS A 133 -27.56 -6.91 38.20
C LYS A 133 -28.55 -6.26 39.16
N GLU A 134 -28.99 -5.03 38.89
CA GLU A 134 -30.03 -4.35 39.67
C GLU A 134 -31.36 -5.14 39.63
N ARG A 135 -31.81 -5.58 38.44
CA ARG A 135 -33.04 -6.38 38.32
C ARG A 135 -32.97 -7.71 39.07
N VAL A 136 -31.82 -8.36 39.08
CA VAL A 136 -31.60 -9.61 39.84
C VAL A 136 -31.64 -9.33 41.34
N GLN A 137 -30.96 -8.28 41.82
CA GLN A 137 -31.01 -7.91 43.24
C GLN A 137 -32.44 -7.61 43.72
N VAL A 138 -33.21 -6.85 42.94
CA VAL A 138 -34.62 -6.56 43.26
C VAL A 138 -35.44 -7.85 43.35
N LYS A 139 -35.30 -8.76 42.37
CA LYS A 139 -36.01 -10.06 42.40
C LYS A 139 -35.60 -10.95 43.57
N ILE A 140 -34.32 -10.92 43.96
CA ILE A 140 -33.85 -11.66 45.15
C ILE A 140 -34.51 -11.09 46.41
N GLY A 141 -34.53 -9.76 46.59
CA GLY A 141 -35.21 -9.14 47.74
C GLY A 141 -36.71 -9.44 47.79
N ASP A 142 -37.39 -9.44 46.65
CA ASP A 142 -38.80 -9.87 46.57
C ASP A 142 -38.98 -11.34 46.97
N LEU A 143 -38.07 -12.22 46.55
CA LEU A 143 -38.11 -13.64 46.91
C LEU A 143 -37.80 -13.88 48.39
N GLU A 144 -36.82 -13.17 48.97
CA GLU A 144 -36.50 -13.21 50.39
C GLU A 144 -37.71 -12.80 51.23
N LYS A 145 -38.39 -11.70 50.86
CA LYS A 145 -39.61 -11.25 51.54
C LYS A 145 -40.74 -12.29 51.46
N ARG A 146 -40.99 -12.88 50.28
CA ARG A 146 -41.99 -13.93 50.10
C ARG A 146 -41.67 -15.19 50.90
N LEU A 147 -40.37 -15.50 51.06
CA LEU A 147 -39.92 -16.63 51.87
C LEU A 147 -40.22 -16.39 53.35
N SER A 148 -39.93 -15.19 53.88
CA SER A 148 -40.27 -14.83 55.28
C SER A 148 -41.77 -14.86 55.55
N GLU A 149 -42.61 -14.35 54.63
CA GLU A 149 -44.08 -14.41 54.76
C GLU A 149 -44.62 -15.85 54.81
N LEU A 150 -43.96 -16.79 54.11
CA LEU A 150 -44.29 -18.22 54.15
C LEU A 150 -43.84 -18.88 55.45
N GLU A 151 -42.71 -18.45 56.01
CA GLU A 151 -42.13 -19.00 57.24
C GLU A 151 -42.92 -18.57 58.49
N ASP A 152 -43.42 -17.33 58.52
CA ASP A 152 -44.25 -16.79 59.62
C ASP A 152 -45.72 -17.21 59.56
N ARG A 153 -46.17 -17.83 58.46
CA ARG A 153 -47.55 -18.32 58.35
C ARG A 153 -47.75 -19.51 59.29
N PRO A 154 -48.68 -19.45 60.27
CA PRO A 154 -48.96 -20.59 61.12
C PRO A 154 -49.39 -21.77 60.25
N ILE A 155 -48.69 -22.90 60.39
CA ILE A 155 -49.01 -24.14 59.72
C ILE A 155 -50.31 -24.70 60.33
N ASN A 156 -51.45 -24.10 60.01
CA ASN A 156 -52.73 -24.75 60.16
C ASN A 156 -52.85 -25.73 58.99
N PHE A 157 -52.32 -26.94 59.20
CA PHE A 157 -52.82 -28.10 58.49
C PHE A 157 -54.32 -28.19 58.80
N SER A 158 -55.15 -27.56 57.96
CA SER A 158 -56.47 -28.12 57.72
C SER A 158 -56.20 -29.54 57.24
N ALA A 159 -56.46 -30.52 58.11
CA ALA A 159 -56.43 -31.92 57.78
C ALA A 159 -57.48 -32.13 56.68
N ASN A 160 -57.08 -31.90 55.44
CA ASN A 160 -57.84 -32.24 54.26
C ASN A 160 -57.61 -33.73 54.05
N PRO A 161 -58.62 -34.61 54.25
CA PRO A 161 -58.43 -36.05 54.12
C PRO A 161 -58.30 -36.52 52.66
N ASP A 162 -58.38 -35.59 51.68
CA ASP A 162 -58.67 -35.91 50.27
C ASP A 162 -57.46 -35.79 49.33
N LEU A 163 -56.24 -35.68 49.86
CA LEU A 163 -55.02 -35.91 49.09
C LEU A 163 -54.52 -37.35 49.25
N THR A 164 -55.42 -38.32 49.15
CA THR A 164 -55.04 -39.67 48.70
C THR A 164 -54.88 -39.68 47.19
N TYR A 165 -54.11 -38.75 46.61
CA TYR A 165 -53.57 -38.99 45.28
C TYR A 165 -52.39 -39.95 45.44
N SER A 166 -52.71 -41.21 45.74
CA SER A 166 -51.87 -42.32 45.35
C SER A 166 -51.74 -42.22 43.84
N ARG A 167 -50.66 -41.58 43.36
CA ARG A 167 -50.29 -41.65 41.96
C ARG A 167 -50.23 -43.14 41.62
N PRO A 168 -51.07 -43.66 40.69
CA PRO A 168 -51.00 -45.06 40.32
C PRO A 168 -49.59 -45.34 39.82
N THR A 169 -48.77 -45.98 40.64
CA THR A 169 -47.44 -46.41 40.23
C THR A 169 -47.65 -47.70 39.47
N VAL A 170 -47.35 -47.68 38.18
CA VAL A 170 -47.35 -48.91 37.39
C VAL A 170 -46.21 -49.77 37.95
N LYS A 171 -46.56 -50.99 38.40
CA LYS A 171 -45.62 -51.92 39.02
C LYS A 171 -44.44 -52.16 38.08
N SER A 172 -43.24 -52.19 38.66
CA SER A 172 -42.02 -52.53 37.94
C SER A 172 -42.11 -53.95 37.36
N LEU A 173 -41.72 -54.09 36.09
CA LEU A 173 -41.63 -55.37 35.39
C LEU A 173 -40.39 -56.14 35.86
N THR A 174 -40.41 -57.46 35.75
CA THR A 174 -39.24 -58.32 36.00
C THR A 174 -38.67 -58.83 34.67
N PHE A 175 -37.35 -58.91 34.57
CA PHE A 175 -36.65 -59.48 33.42
C PHE A 175 -35.80 -60.65 33.88
N ASP A 176 -36.16 -61.86 33.44
CA ASP A 176 -35.48 -63.12 33.76
C ASP A 176 -34.81 -63.76 32.54
N GLY A 177 -34.82 -63.06 31.39
CA GLY A 177 -34.25 -63.54 30.13
C GLY A 177 -35.16 -64.44 29.29
N GLN A 178 -36.42 -64.70 29.69
CA GLN A 178 -37.34 -65.50 28.88
C GLN A 178 -37.91 -64.75 27.66
N THR A 179 -38.09 -63.44 27.78
CA THR A 179 -38.48 -62.55 26.66
C THR A 179 -37.24 -61.87 26.09
N SER A 180 -37.27 -61.48 24.82
CA SER A 180 -36.13 -60.75 24.25
C SER A 180 -35.93 -59.41 24.94
N TRP A 181 -34.67 -59.01 25.15
CA TRP A 181 -34.31 -57.73 25.75
C TRP A 181 -35.00 -56.52 25.09
N THR A 182 -35.13 -56.53 23.77
CA THR A 182 -35.81 -55.48 22.98
C THR A 182 -37.29 -55.32 23.33
N VAL A 183 -37.99 -56.42 23.61
CA VAL A 183 -39.40 -56.40 24.02
C VAL A 183 -39.51 -55.87 25.45
N PHE A 184 -38.62 -56.30 26.35
CA PHE A 184 -38.58 -55.80 27.72
C PHE A 184 -38.26 -54.30 27.78
N LYS A 185 -37.24 -53.83 27.05
CA LYS A 185 -36.82 -52.42 26.96
C LYS A 185 -37.98 -51.52 26.53
N THR A 186 -38.72 -51.94 25.49
CA THR A 186 -39.91 -51.22 25.01
C THR A 186 -40.99 -51.11 26.08
N GLN A 187 -41.29 -52.19 26.80
CA GLN A 187 -42.28 -52.18 27.89
C GLN A 187 -41.81 -51.33 29.08
N PHE A 188 -40.53 -51.43 29.42
CA PHE A 188 -39.91 -50.65 30.49
C PHE A 188 -39.94 -49.14 30.19
N ASP A 189 -39.70 -48.73 28.95
CA ASP A 189 -39.77 -47.33 28.54
C ASP A 189 -41.18 -46.74 28.64
N VAL A 190 -42.21 -47.51 28.26
CA VAL A 190 -43.61 -47.12 28.44
C VAL A 190 -43.95 -46.92 29.92
N VAL A 191 -43.56 -47.87 30.78
CA VAL A 191 -43.78 -47.79 32.24
C VAL A 191 -43.02 -46.63 32.86
N SER A 192 -41.76 -46.42 32.47
CA SER A 192 -40.93 -45.34 32.99
C SER A 192 -41.47 -43.96 32.62
N SER A 193 -42.02 -43.82 31.41
CA SER A 193 -42.64 -42.59 30.93
C SER A 193 -43.96 -42.31 31.66
N ALA A 194 -44.80 -43.34 31.86
CA ALA A 194 -46.04 -43.21 32.64
C ALA A 194 -45.77 -42.82 34.11
N ASN A 195 -44.70 -43.36 34.70
CA ASN A 195 -44.30 -43.04 36.07
C ASN A 195 -43.44 -41.76 36.18
N GLY A 196 -43.03 -41.15 35.06
CA GLY A 196 -42.20 -39.92 35.04
C GLY A 196 -40.82 -40.12 35.66
N TRP A 197 -40.19 -41.27 35.45
CA TRP A 197 -38.86 -41.56 36.00
C TRP A 197 -37.77 -40.80 35.25
N ASN A 198 -36.86 -40.18 36.01
CA ASN A 198 -35.61 -39.65 35.46
C ASN A 198 -34.58 -40.78 35.26
N ASN A 199 -33.48 -40.50 34.53
CA ASN A 199 -32.49 -41.53 34.15
C ASN A 199 -31.89 -42.28 35.34
N ARG A 200 -31.71 -41.63 36.49
CA ARG A 200 -31.21 -42.27 37.71
C ARG A 200 -32.20 -43.28 38.29
N VAL A 201 -33.49 -42.92 38.31
CA VAL A 201 -34.57 -43.82 38.75
C VAL A 201 -34.75 -44.95 37.75
N LYS A 202 -34.66 -44.69 36.44
CA LYS A 202 -34.68 -45.72 35.40
C LYS A 202 -33.56 -46.73 35.58
N ALA A 203 -32.32 -46.27 35.78
CA ALA A 203 -31.16 -47.15 36.00
C ALA A 203 -31.35 -48.04 37.24
N SER A 204 -31.76 -47.44 38.36
CA SER A 204 -31.98 -48.17 39.62
C SER A 204 -33.10 -49.20 39.49
N GLN A 205 -34.19 -48.84 38.81
CA GLN A 205 -35.33 -49.71 38.60
C GLN A 205 -35.00 -50.84 37.61
N LEU A 206 -34.21 -50.56 36.58
CA LEU A 206 -33.74 -51.54 35.62
C LEU A 206 -32.88 -52.60 36.30
N VAL A 207 -31.90 -52.19 37.11
CA VAL A 207 -31.08 -53.10 37.95
C VAL A 207 -31.97 -53.93 38.87
N ALA A 208 -32.94 -53.30 39.54
CA ALA A 208 -33.87 -53.98 40.45
C ALA A 208 -34.84 -54.95 39.74
N SER A 209 -35.07 -54.77 38.43
CA SER A 209 -35.93 -55.60 37.60
C SER A 209 -35.25 -56.88 37.10
N LEU A 210 -33.91 -56.92 37.04
CA LEU A 210 -33.16 -58.10 36.57
C LEU A 210 -33.23 -59.26 37.57
N ARG A 211 -33.46 -60.47 37.08
CA ARG A 211 -33.53 -61.72 37.84
C ARG A 211 -32.84 -62.85 37.07
N GLY A 212 -32.44 -63.90 37.77
CA GLY A 212 -31.82 -65.08 37.15
C GLY A 212 -30.55 -64.73 36.36
N SER A 213 -30.36 -65.37 35.21
CA SER A 213 -29.21 -65.17 34.33
C SER A 213 -29.07 -63.73 33.83
N ALA A 214 -30.17 -63.00 33.66
CA ALA A 214 -30.13 -61.60 33.27
C ALA A 214 -29.51 -60.68 34.35
N ALA A 215 -29.56 -61.08 35.62
CA ALA A 215 -28.91 -60.34 36.70
C ALA A 215 -27.40 -60.57 36.76
N GLU A 216 -26.88 -61.66 36.17
CA GLU A 216 -25.45 -61.97 36.17
C GLU A 216 -24.65 -60.97 35.32
N VAL A 217 -25.28 -60.36 34.32
CA VAL A 217 -24.71 -59.29 33.48
C VAL A 217 -24.22 -58.10 34.34
N LEU A 218 -24.84 -57.87 35.50
CA LEU A 218 -24.44 -56.81 36.42
C LEU A 218 -23.07 -57.05 37.08
N GLN A 219 -22.55 -58.28 37.10
CA GLN A 219 -21.22 -58.58 37.65
C GLN A 219 -20.08 -57.96 36.83
N GLY A 220 -20.32 -57.71 35.53
CA GLY A 220 -19.37 -57.08 34.63
C GLY A 220 -19.33 -55.54 34.73
N ILE A 221 -20.25 -54.92 35.49
CA ILE A 221 -20.40 -53.47 35.57
C ILE A 221 -19.83 -52.96 36.90
N PRO A 222 -18.91 -51.98 36.89
CA PRO A 222 -18.44 -51.31 38.10
C PRO A 222 -19.59 -50.67 38.89
N SER A 223 -19.53 -50.75 40.22
CA SER A 223 -20.64 -50.29 41.09
C SER A 223 -20.98 -48.80 40.93
N ASP A 224 -20.00 -47.96 40.57
CA ASP A 224 -20.20 -46.52 40.30
C ASP A 224 -20.96 -46.25 38.98
N LYS A 225 -21.05 -47.26 38.11
CA LYS A 225 -21.76 -47.21 36.82
C LYS A 225 -23.15 -47.83 36.86
N LEU A 226 -23.54 -48.49 37.96
CA LEU A 226 -24.89 -49.04 38.16
C LEU A 226 -25.98 -47.97 38.35
N THR A 227 -25.62 -46.69 38.34
CA THR A 227 -26.58 -45.57 38.30
C THR A 227 -26.69 -44.91 36.93
N ASP A 228 -25.87 -45.35 35.96
CA ASP A 228 -25.88 -44.86 34.58
C ASP A 228 -26.72 -45.79 33.71
N LEU A 229 -27.85 -45.26 33.21
CA LEU A 229 -28.80 -46.02 32.41
C LEU A 229 -28.15 -46.60 31.15
N MET A 230 -27.31 -45.84 30.46
CA MET A 230 -26.72 -46.31 29.21
C MET A 230 -25.71 -47.43 29.43
N ALA A 231 -24.95 -47.38 30.54
CA ALA A 231 -23.99 -48.42 30.88
C ALA A 231 -24.68 -49.78 31.12
N ILE A 232 -25.84 -49.76 31.77
CA ILE A 232 -26.63 -50.96 32.06
C ILE A 232 -27.31 -51.50 30.80
N GLU A 233 -27.91 -50.63 29.98
CA GLU A 233 -28.55 -51.04 28.72
C GLU A 233 -27.56 -51.69 27.75
N ASN A 234 -26.37 -51.09 27.59
CA ASN A 234 -25.33 -51.64 26.71
C ASN A 234 -24.87 -53.03 27.14
N ALA A 235 -24.81 -53.28 28.46
CA ALA A 235 -24.43 -54.59 28.98
C ALA A 235 -25.49 -55.67 28.72
N LEU A 236 -26.77 -55.27 28.64
CA LEU A 236 -27.91 -56.18 28.41
C LEU A 236 -28.21 -56.40 26.90
N GLU A 237 -27.61 -55.61 26.02
CA GLU A 237 -27.68 -55.80 24.55
C GLU A 237 -26.63 -56.79 24.00
N ALA A 238 -25.62 -57.14 24.80
CA ALA A 238 -24.50 -58.02 24.45
C ALA A 238 -24.81 -59.51 24.68
#